data_AF-A0A5D2QWK9-F1
#
_entry.id   AF-A0A5D2QWK9-F1
#
_cell.length_a   1.000
_cell.length_b   1.000
_cell.length_c   1.000
_cell.angle_alpha   90.00
_cell.angle_beta   90.00
_cell.angle_gamma   90.00
#
_symmetry.space_group_name_H-M   'P 1'
#
loop_
_entity.id
_entity.type
_entity.pdbx_description
1 polymer ?
#
loop_
_entity_poly.entity_id
_entity_poly.type
_entity_poly.pdbx_seq_one_letter_code
_entity_poly.pdbx_strand_id
1 'polypeptide(L)'
;MCVFRHNFWWMTQWMGTCGKDIPFETQFLVVEVCDETHIEDGGKAEAQHNSAVYAVFLPILEGDFRAVLQGNEQNEIEICLESGDPDVDQFKGSHLVFVAAGSDPYDVITNSVKTVEKHLQTFSHREKKKMPDILNWFGWCTWDAFYTNVSAEGLKQGLESLEKGGTPPKFVIIDDGWQMVGMDPTGIEYRSDCTANFANRLILIKENQKFQKNGKGHRVDDPAMGLGYVISEMKDRYALKYVYVWHAITGYWGGVKPGITEMEHYEPKLVYPVSSPGVQSNDYSDVLQSITINGVGFVKPEKAFEFYNDLHSYLASAGIDGVKVDVQSILETLGAGHGGRVKLTRKYHQALEASISSNFHDNAIIACMSHNTDTLYSAKSTAVMRASDDFFPRDQASHTIHIASVAYNTVFIGEFIKPDWDMFHSLHPMAEYHGAARAVGGCAIYVSDKPGQHDFNLLKKLVLPDGSVLRAKYPGRPTRDCLFSDPVRDGKRLHIM
;
A
#
# COMPACT_ATOMS: atom_id res chain seq x y z
N MET A 1 -6.86 -2.01 21.41
CA MET A 1 -6.08 -2.35 20.20
C MET A 1 -6.03 -1.13 19.31
N CYS A 2 -4.84 -0.71 18.92
CA CYS A 2 -4.66 0.40 17.99
C CYS A 2 -3.92 -0.08 16.74
N VAL A 3 -4.14 0.63 15.65
CA VAL A 3 -3.37 0.52 14.43
C VAL A 3 -2.67 1.87 14.23
N PHE A 4 -1.35 1.85 14.32
CA PHE A 4 -0.49 3.02 14.33
C PHE A 4 0.59 2.91 13.26
N ARG A 5 1.15 4.05 12.85
CA ARG A 5 2.25 4.06 11.89
C ARG A 5 3.59 3.77 12.56
N HIS A 6 4.01 2.51 12.55
CA HIS A 6 5.31 2.13 13.11
C HIS A 6 6.50 2.65 12.31
N ASN A 7 6.32 2.97 11.02
CA ASN A 7 7.29 3.69 10.22
C ASN A 7 6.61 4.67 9.26
N PHE A 8 7.38 5.30 8.38
CA PHE A 8 6.85 6.31 7.47
C PHE A 8 5.82 5.76 6.45
N TRP A 9 5.94 4.49 6.07
CA TRP A 9 5.17 3.92 4.97
C TRP A 9 3.98 3.09 5.46
N TRP A 10 4.11 2.48 6.63
CA TRP A 10 3.30 1.33 7.03
C TRP A 10 2.72 1.46 8.44
N MET A 11 1.64 0.73 8.64
CA MET A 11 0.99 0.56 9.94
C MET A 11 1.23 -0.84 10.49
N THR A 12 1.10 -0.98 11.80
CA THR A 12 0.97 -2.27 12.49
C THR A 12 0.07 -2.11 13.71
N GLN A 13 -0.27 -3.22 14.36
CA GLN A 13 -1.07 -3.23 15.56
C GLN A 13 -0.24 -3.03 16.83
N TRP A 14 -0.88 -2.45 17.85
CA TRP A 14 -0.40 -2.51 19.22
C TRP A 14 -1.56 -2.73 20.20
N MET A 15 -1.30 -3.54 21.21
CA MET A 15 -2.26 -3.88 22.26
C MET A 15 -1.79 -3.19 23.55
N GLY A 16 -2.68 -2.41 24.13
CA GLY A 16 -2.45 -1.65 25.35
C GLY A 16 -3.65 -1.75 26.27
N THR A 17 -3.43 -1.45 27.54
CA THR A 17 -4.45 -1.51 28.60
C THR A 17 -4.74 -0.14 29.20
N CYS A 18 -3.95 0.88 28.86
CA CYS A 18 -4.10 2.23 29.38
C CYS A 18 -3.67 3.29 28.35
N GLY A 19 -3.98 4.57 28.59
CA GLY A 19 -3.75 5.68 27.65
C GLY A 19 -2.29 5.85 27.24
N LYS A 20 -1.35 5.68 28.18
CA LYS A 20 0.10 5.77 27.90
C LYS A 20 0.63 4.66 26.97
N ASP A 21 -0.12 3.57 26.80
CA ASP A 21 0.28 2.47 25.93
C ASP A 21 -0.05 2.76 24.46
N ILE A 22 -0.75 3.86 24.16
CA ILE A 22 -1.11 4.25 22.78
C ILE A 22 0.14 4.83 22.11
N PRO A 23 0.67 4.17 21.05
CA PRO A 23 1.82 4.68 20.33
C PRO A 23 1.54 6.01 19.63
N PHE A 24 2.60 6.76 19.36
CA PHE A 24 2.56 7.95 18.51
C PHE A 24 2.06 7.56 17.11
N GLU A 25 1.40 8.50 16.42
CA GLU A 25 0.80 8.27 15.10
C GLU A 25 -0.22 7.10 15.08
N THR A 26 -0.99 6.95 16.15
CA THR A 26 -2.14 6.04 16.16
C THR A 26 -3.25 6.60 15.27
N GLN A 27 -3.52 5.91 14.17
CA GLN A 27 -4.51 6.35 13.19
C GLN A 27 -5.91 5.80 13.45
N PHE A 28 -6.00 4.63 14.09
CA PHE A 28 -7.26 4.00 14.45
C PHE A 28 -7.16 3.30 15.80
N LEU A 29 -8.19 3.41 16.63
CA LEU A 29 -8.21 2.81 17.96
C LEU A 29 -9.56 2.13 18.22
N VAL A 30 -9.51 0.89 18.74
CA VAL A 30 -10.66 0.19 19.34
C VAL A 30 -10.34 -0.11 20.80
N VAL A 31 -11.27 0.25 21.67
CA VAL A 31 -11.21 -0.04 23.11
C VAL A 31 -12.30 -1.06 23.43
N GLU A 32 -11.92 -2.14 24.10
CA GLU A 32 -12.87 -3.05 24.75
C GLU A 32 -13.17 -2.51 26.15
N VAL A 33 -14.45 -2.25 26.42
CA VAL A 33 -14.96 -1.78 27.70
C VAL A 33 -15.70 -2.94 28.34
N CYS A 34 -15.12 -3.51 29.39
CA CYS A 34 -15.78 -4.51 30.21
C CYS A 34 -16.71 -3.84 31.22
N ASP A 35 -17.94 -4.33 31.32
CA ASP A 35 -18.89 -3.97 32.37
C ASP A 35 -18.42 -4.55 33.73
N GLU A 36 -17.36 -3.98 34.30
CA GLU A 36 -16.98 -4.24 35.70
C GLU A 36 -17.53 -3.18 36.66
N THR A 37 -18.31 -2.20 36.18
CA THR A 37 -19.06 -1.29 37.06
C THR A 37 -20.31 -1.96 37.62
N HIS A 38 -20.13 -3.04 38.37
CA HIS A 38 -21.00 -3.30 39.51
C HIS A 38 -20.69 -2.22 40.55
N ILE A 39 -21.42 -1.11 40.50
CA ILE A 39 -21.70 -0.34 41.71
C ILE A 39 -22.27 -1.36 42.71
N GLU A 40 -21.62 -1.49 43.86
CA GLU A 40 -21.97 -2.39 44.94
C GLU A 40 -23.48 -2.38 45.19
N ASP A 41 -24.19 -3.40 44.71
CA ASP A 41 -25.48 -3.76 45.29
C ASP A 41 -25.53 -5.28 45.44
N GLY A 42 -25.51 -5.71 46.70
CA GLY A 42 -25.34 -7.10 47.10
C GLY A 42 -26.49 -7.96 46.61
N GLY A 43 -26.26 -8.74 45.55
CA GLY A 43 -27.30 -9.63 45.01
C GLY A 43 -26.78 -10.68 44.04
N LYS A 44 -26.35 -11.82 44.60
CA LYS A 44 -26.28 -13.18 44.03
C LYS A 44 -25.83 -13.34 42.56
N ALA A 45 -24.63 -13.91 42.43
CA ALA A 45 -24.06 -14.46 41.22
C ALA A 45 -24.95 -15.54 40.57
N GLU A 46 -25.47 -15.21 39.39
CA GLU A 46 -25.69 -16.15 38.30
C GLU A 46 -24.91 -15.62 37.09
N ALA A 47 -24.25 -16.52 36.37
CA ALA A 47 -23.33 -16.22 35.27
C ALA A 47 -24.01 -15.40 34.16
N GLN A 48 -23.96 -14.07 34.28
CA GLN A 48 -24.29 -13.15 33.22
C GLN A 48 -23.09 -13.06 32.29
N HIS A 49 -23.31 -13.34 31.01
CA HIS A 49 -22.35 -13.04 29.95
C HIS A 49 -21.88 -11.59 30.10
N ASN A 50 -20.60 -11.36 30.43
CA ASN A 50 -19.96 -10.06 30.29
C ASN A 50 -20.17 -9.57 28.84
N SER A 51 -21.14 -8.68 28.62
CA SER A 51 -21.33 -8.07 27.31
C SER A 51 -20.33 -6.94 27.17
N ALA A 52 -19.16 -7.24 26.63
CA ALA A 52 -18.18 -6.22 26.29
C ALA A 52 -18.79 -5.20 25.33
N VAL A 53 -18.52 -3.91 25.57
CA VAL A 53 -18.85 -2.81 24.66
C VAL A 53 -17.56 -2.36 23.98
N TYR A 54 -17.59 -2.20 22.67
CA TYR A 54 -16.44 -1.77 21.88
C TYR A 54 -16.61 -0.32 21.47
N ALA A 55 -15.66 0.54 21.85
CA ALA A 55 -15.60 1.93 21.43
C ALA A 55 -14.53 2.12 20.34
N VAL A 56 -14.91 2.68 19.20
CA VAL A 56 -14.02 2.96 18.07
C VAL A 56 -13.76 4.46 18.00
N PHE A 57 -12.49 4.83 17.88
CA PHE A 57 -12.02 6.19 17.71
C PHE A 57 -11.37 6.31 16.33
N LEU A 58 -11.95 7.15 15.48
CA LEU A 58 -11.43 7.48 14.16
C LEU A 58 -11.03 8.96 14.14
N PRO A 59 -9.73 9.28 14.34
CA PRO A 59 -9.18 10.56 13.93
C PRO A 59 -9.53 10.87 12.47
N ILE A 60 -9.93 12.10 12.19
CA ILE A 60 -10.39 12.54 10.86
C ILE A 60 -9.58 13.75 10.35
N LEU A 61 -9.81 14.10 9.09
CA LEU A 61 -9.24 15.29 8.47
C LEU A 61 -10.21 16.45 8.60
N GLU A 62 -9.73 17.63 8.97
CA GLU A 62 -10.52 18.87 8.98
C GLU A 62 -9.71 20.02 8.39
N GLY A 63 -10.21 20.58 7.29
CA GLY A 63 -9.48 21.58 6.50
C GLY A 63 -8.15 21.03 5.99
N ASP A 64 -7.06 21.65 6.44
CA ASP A 64 -5.68 21.33 6.04
C ASP A 64 -4.99 20.39 7.03
N PHE A 65 -5.66 20.03 8.12
CA PHE A 65 -5.07 19.31 9.24
C PHE A 65 -5.51 17.84 9.26
N ARG A 66 -4.55 16.99 9.60
CA ARG A 66 -4.76 15.58 9.96
C ARG A 66 -4.72 15.44 11.48
N ALA A 67 -5.71 14.75 12.04
CA ALA A 67 -5.67 14.28 13.41
C ALA A 67 -5.09 12.86 13.52
N VAL A 68 -4.34 12.60 14.59
CA VAL A 68 -3.92 11.27 15.06
C VAL A 68 -4.03 11.22 16.58
N LEU A 69 -3.97 10.01 17.16
CA LEU A 69 -3.92 9.80 18.61
C LEU A 69 -2.51 9.42 19.07
N GLN A 70 -2.22 9.72 20.33
CA GLN A 70 -1.06 9.20 21.04
C GLN A 70 -1.32 9.17 22.55
N GLY A 71 -0.53 8.41 23.29
CA GLY A 71 -0.50 8.41 24.75
C GLY A 71 0.53 9.37 25.31
N ASN A 72 0.38 9.74 26.58
CA ASN A 72 1.38 10.50 27.34
C ASN A 72 1.74 9.87 28.69
N GLU A 73 2.75 10.41 29.37
CA GLU A 73 3.22 9.89 30.66
C GLU A 73 2.15 9.97 31.77
N GLN A 74 1.16 10.85 31.61
CA GLN A 74 0.03 11.05 32.53
C GLN A 74 -1.11 10.06 32.29
N ASN A 75 -0.93 9.09 31.37
CA ASN A 75 -1.93 8.09 31.02
C ASN A 75 -3.19 8.67 30.36
N GLU A 76 -3.04 9.80 29.66
CA GLU A 76 -4.10 10.45 28.89
C GLU A 76 -3.99 10.07 27.41
N ILE A 77 -5.09 10.26 26.68
CA ILE A 77 -5.10 10.16 25.21
C ILE A 77 -5.03 11.58 24.66
N GLU A 78 -3.98 11.87 23.90
CA GLU A 78 -3.78 13.14 23.23
C GLU A 78 -4.25 13.07 21.77
N ILE A 79 -4.76 14.19 21.27
CA ILE A 79 -5.08 14.38 19.86
C ILE A 79 -4.01 15.30 19.28
N CYS A 80 -3.25 14.80 18.32
CA CYS A 80 -2.22 15.57 17.63
C CYS A 80 -2.72 16.00 16.26
N LEU A 81 -2.47 17.28 15.92
CA LEU A 81 -2.93 17.91 14.69
C LEU A 81 -1.74 18.41 13.88
N GLU A 82 -1.71 18.05 12.60
CA GLU A 82 -0.61 18.43 11.71
C GLU A 82 -1.14 18.91 10.36
N SER A 83 -0.72 20.11 9.94
CA SER A 83 -1.01 20.66 8.61
C SER A 83 -0.01 20.18 7.56
N GLY A 84 1.21 19.82 7.96
CA GLY A 84 2.31 19.50 7.04
C GLY A 84 2.78 20.69 6.19
N ASP A 85 2.46 21.93 6.62
CA ASP A 85 2.89 23.17 5.98
C ASP A 85 3.23 24.20 7.07
N PRO A 86 4.50 24.67 7.16
CA PRO A 86 4.91 25.66 8.14
C PRO A 86 4.15 26.99 8.05
N ASP A 87 3.58 27.32 6.89
CA ASP A 87 2.79 28.53 6.69
C ASP A 87 1.32 28.36 7.16
N VAL A 88 0.93 27.14 7.56
CA VAL A 88 -0.40 26.79 8.08
C VAL A 88 -0.28 26.48 9.58
N ASP A 89 -0.26 27.53 10.40
CA ASP A 89 -0.04 27.48 11.86
C ASP A 89 -1.31 27.69 12.70
N GLN A 90 -2.45 27.97 12.05
CA GLN A 90 -3.74 28.16 12.72
C GLN A 90 -4.75 27.07 12.32
N PHE A 91 -5.21 26.33 13.33
CA PHE A 91 -6.34 25.42 13.19
C PHE A 91 -7.66 26.12 13.52
N LYS A 92 -8.64 26.00 12.62
CA LYS A 92 -10.02 26.49 12.81
C LYS A 92 -11.00 25.35 12.52
N GLY A 93 -11.30 24.56 13.54
CA GLY A 93 -12.20 23.42 13.45
C GLY A 93 -12.58 22.88 14.82
N SER A 94 -13.46 21.89 14.84
CA SER A 94 -13.93 21.23 16.07
C SER A 94 -14.17 19.73 15.93
N HIS A 95 -13.91 19.16 14.76
CA HIS A 95 -14.19 17.76 14.41
C HIS A 95 -12.86 17.04 14.18
N LEU A 96 -12.28 16.54 15.27
CA LEU A 96 -10.95 15.90 15.22
C LEU A 96 -11.01 14.38 15.26
N VAL A 97 -11.95 13.85 16.03
CA VAL A 97 -12.10 12.41 16.26
C VAL A 97 -13.58 12.06 16.25
N PHE A 98 -13.95 11.10 15.41
CA PHE A 98 -15.26 10.45 15.46
C PHE A 98 -15.21 9.29 16.45
N VAL A 99 -16.20 9.19 17.33
CA VAL A 99 -16.31 8.12 18.33
C VAL A 99 -17.68 7.45 18.24
N ALA A 100 -17.69 6.13 18.22
CA ALA A 100 -18.92 5.32 18.31
C ALA A 100 -18.69 4.08 19.17
N ALA A 101 -19.76 3.53 19.73
CA ALA A 101 -19.69 2.34 20.57
C ALA A 101 -20.82 1.33 20.24
N GLY A 102 -20.58 0.05 20.51
CA GLY A 102 -21.57 -1.02 20.33
C GLY A 102 -21.04 -2.40 20.74
N SER A 103 -21.89 -3.43 20.65
CA SER A 103 -21.62 -4.77 21.17
C SER A 103 -20.84 -5.70 20.23
N ASP A 104 -20.75 -5.35 18.93
CA ASP A 104 -19.92 -6.08 17.97
C ASP A 104 -18.84 -5.14 17.41
N PRO A 105 -17.55 -5.47 17.56
CA PRO A 105 -16.48 -4.55 17.20
C PRO A 105 -16.44 -4.29 15.70
N TYR A 106 -16.79 -5.28 14.87
CA TYR A 106 -16.72 -5.14 13.43
C TYR A 106 -17.87 -4.29 12.89
N ASP A 107 -19.09 -4.49 13.39
CA ASP A 107 -20.23 -3.66 13.02
C ASP A 107 -20.00 -2.20 13.42
N VAL A 108 -19.44 -1.96 14.61
CA VAL A 108 -19.12 -0.59 15.06
C VAL A 108 -18.07 0.04 14.15
N ILE A 109 -17.01 -0.68 13.78
CA ILE A 109 -15.99 -0.18 12.84
C ILE A 109 -16.60 0.14 11.47
N THR A 110 -17.34 -0.80 10.87
CA THR A 110 -17.99 -0.61 9.56
C THR A 110 -18.94 0.59 9.57
N ASN A 111 -19.80 0.71 10.59
CA ASN A 111 -20.75 1.81 10.69
C ASN A 111 -20.06 3.15 10.98
N SER A 112 -18.95 3.14 11.73
CA SER A 112 -18.14 4.33 11.97
C SER A 112 -17.53 4.87 10.68
N VAL A 113 -16.87 3.99 9.89
CA VAL A 113 -16.26 4.39 8.62
C VAL A 113 -17.33 4.89 7.63
N LYS A 114 -18.50 4.23 7.54
CA LYS A 114 -19.63 4.70 6.71
C LYS A 114 -20.20 6.05 7.17
N THR A 115 -20.13 6.36 8.47
CA THR A 115 -20.57 7.66 9.00
C THR A 115 -19.56 8.75 8.68
N VAL A 116 -18.27 8.47 8.88
CA VAL A 116 -17.17 9.36 8.50
C VAL A 116 -17.18 9.60 6.98
N GLU A 117 -17.49 8.60 6.16
CA GLU A 117 -17.66 8.74 4.71
C GLU A 117 -18.74 9.79 4.36
N LYS A 118 -19.90 9.73 5.02
CA LYS A 118 -20.99 10.69 4.81
C LYS A 118 -20.63 12.10 5.25
N HIS A 119 -19.82 12.22 6.32
CA HIS A 119 -19.38 13.50 6.85
C HIS A 119 -18.30 14.14 5.97
N LEU A 120 -17.24 13.40 5.63
CA LEU A 120 -16.09 13.93 4.88
C LEU A 120 -16.35 14.03 3.37
N GLN A 121 -17.08 13.07 2.77
CA GLN A 121 -17.41 13.01 1.33
C GLN A 121 -16.18 13.00 0.38
N THR A 122 -14.98 12.77 0.91
CA THR A 122 -13.71 12.79 0.19
C THR A 122 -13.20 11.41 -0.20
N PHE A 123 -13.74 10.34 0.38
CA PHE A 123 -13.43 8.96 0.04
C PHE A 123 -14.72 8.17 -0.19
N SER A 124 -14.60 6.89 -0.54
CA SER A 124 -15.73 5.98 -0.57
C SER A 124 -15.42 4.69 0.19
N HIS A 125 -16.43 4.14 0.85
CA HIS A 125 -16.32 2.84 1.52
C HIS A 125 -16.04 1.74 0.48
N ARG A 126 -15.24 0.72 0.85
CA ARG A 126 -14.81 -0.39 -0.04
C ARG A 126 -15.96 -0.97 -0.87
N GLU A 127 -17.12 -1.14 -0.26
CA GLU A 127 -18.31 -1.74 -0.88
C GLU A 127 -18.88 -0.95 -2.08
N LYS A 128 -18.57 0.35 -2.19
CA LYS A 128 -19.01 1.18 -3.32
C LYS A 128 -18.00 1.20 -4.47
N LYS A 129 -16.81 0.62 -4.28
CA LYS A 129 -15.74 0.64 -5.26
C LYS A 129 -15.84 -0.58 -6.18
N LYS A 130 -15.55 -0.36 -7.47
CA LYS A 130 -15.46 -1.44 -8.45
C LYS A 130 -14.21 -2.27 -8.15
N MET A 131 -14.39 -3.53 -7.77
CA MET A 131 -13.28 -4.46 -7.56
C MET A 131 -12.71 -4.90 -8.91
N PRO A 132 -11.38 -4.83 -9.12
CA PRO A 132 -10.79 -5.24 -10.38
C PRO A 132 -10.78 -6.76 -10.54
N ASP A 133 -10.92 -7.25 -11.77
CA ASP A 133 -10.97 -8.70 -12.06
C ASP A 133 -9.64 -9.41 -11.80
N ILE A 134 -8.51 -8.68 -11.79
CA ILE A 134 -7.18 -9.22 -11.46
C ILE A 134 -7.16 -10.02 -10.15
N LEU A 135 -8.04 -9.68 -9.19
CA LEU A 135 -8.16 -10.36 -7.88
C LEU A 135 -8.65 -11.81 -7.98
N ASN A 136 -9.18 -12.24 -9.12
CA ASN A 136 -9.72 -13.60 -9.31
C ASN A 136 -8.70 -14.56 -9.93
N TRP A 137 -7.50 -14.07 -10.21
CA TRP A 137 -6.47 -14.78 -10.94
C TRP A 137 -5.22 -14.98 -10.10
N PHE A 138 -4.46 -16.03 -10.38
CA PHE A 138 -3.12 -16.19 -9.86
C PHE A 138 -2.14 -15.30 -10.64
N GLY A 139 -1.23 -14.65 -9.93
CA GLY A 139 -0.24 -13.78 -10.54
C GLY A 139 1.20 -14.03 -10.13
N TRP A 140 2.09 -13.25 -10.75
CA TRP A 140 3.51 -13.23 -10.44
C TRP A 140 4.02 -11.79 -10.41
N CYS A 141 4.75 -11.43 -9.36
CA CYS A 141 5.46 -10.15 -9.25
C CYS A 141 6.94 -10.37 -9.52
N THR A 142 7.60 -9.45 -10.22
CA THR A 142 9.02 -9.60 -10.57
C THR A 142 10.00 -9.13 -9.50
N TRP A 143 9.51 -8.53 -8.40
CA TRP A 143 10.36 -7.84 -7.42
C TRP A 143 11.40 -8.74 -6.77
N ASP A 144 11.05 -9.74 -5.95
CA ASP A 144 12.06 -10.64 -5.35
C ASP A 144 12.72 -11.59 -6.37
N ALA A 145 12.10 -11.75 -7.55
CA ALA A 145 12.64 -12.59 -8.60
C ALA A 145 13.91 -11.96 -9.22
N PHE A 146 13.89 -10.64 -9.46
CA PHE A 146 14.97 -9.95 -10.17
C PHE A 146 15.41 -8.63 -9.55
N TYR A 147 14.62 -8.06 -8.66
CA TYR A 147 14.66 -6.67 -8.24
C TYR A 147 14.76 -5.76 -9.47
N THR A 148 15.62 -4.75 -9.41
CA THR A 148 15.86 -3.82 -10.53
C THR A 148 16.51 -4.46 -11.76
N ASN A 149 16.88 -5.74 -11.73
CA ASN A 149 17.43 -6.47 -12.89
C ASN A 149 16.36 -7.10 -13.79
N VAL A 150 15.07 -6.87 -13.53
CA VAL A 150 13.98 -7.36 -14.39
C VAL A 150 14.19 -6.97 -15.86
N SER A 151 13.87 -7.88 -16.78
CA SER A 151 14.03 -7.72 -18.22
C SER A 151 12.99 -8.52 -19.00
N ALA A 152 12.82 -8.24 -20.30
CA ALA A 152 11.93 -9.00 -21.17
C ALA A 152 12.25 -10.51 -21.20
N GLU A 153 13.54 -10.87 -21.20
CA GLU A 153 13.98 -12.27 -21.15
C GLU A 153 13.69 -12.92 -19.79
N GLY A 154 13.93 -12.19 -18.69
CA GLY A 154 13.59 -12.68 -17.34
C GLY A 154 12.10 -12.94 -17.16
N LEU A 155 11.25 -12.06 -17.70
CA LEU A 155 9.80 -12.25 -17.73
C LEU A 155 9.41 -13.52 -18.46
N LYS A 156 9.94 -13.71 -19.67
CA LYS A 156 9.71 -14.91 -20.48
C LYS A 156 10.08 -16.18 -19.72
N GLN A 157 11.24 -16.20 -19.08
CA GLN A 157 11.72 -17.36 -18.31
C GLN A 157 10.80 -17.70 -17.13
N GLY A 158 10.32 -16.70 -16.38
CA GLY A 158 9.43 -16.94 -15.25
C GLY A 158 8.02 -17.39 -15.66
N LEU A 159 7.48 -16.82 -16.74
CA LEU A 159 6.20 -17.25 -17.30
C LEU A 159 6.28 -18.69 -17.81
N GLU A 160 7.35 -19.04 -18.55
CA GLU A 160 7.58 -20.42 -19.00
C GLU A 160 7.74 -21.40 -17.84
N SER A 161 8.43 -21.02 -16.76
CA SER A 161 8.66 -21.93 -15.63
C SER A 161 7.38 -22.25 -14.88
N LEU A 162 6.52 -21.25 -14.63
CA LEU A 162 5.24 -21.44 -13.96
C LEU A 162 4.23 -22.22 -14.82
N GLU A 163 4.18 -21.94 -16.12
CA GLU A 163 3.33 -22.67 -17.06
C GLU A 163 3.71 -24.16 -17.14
N LYS A 164 5.01 -24.47 -17.28
CA LYS A 164 5.52 -25.85 -17.27
C LYS A 164 5.19 -26.61 -15.99
N GLY A 165 5.07 -25.90 -14.87
CA GLY A 165 4.68 -26.47 -13.57
C GLY A 165 3.19 -26.77 -13.41
N GLY A 166 2.34 -26.31 -14.33
CA GLY A 166 0.89 -26.46 -14.30
C GLY A 166 0.17 -25.44 -13.40
N THR A 167 0.82 -24.31 -13.10
CA THR A 167 0.22 -23.19 -12.34
C THR A 167 0.45 -21.89 -13.10
N PRO A 168 -0.15 -21.74 -14.29
CA PRO A 168 0.11 -20.59 -15.16
C PRO A 168 -0.45 -19.31 -14.53
N PRO A 169 0.38 -18.26 -14.33
CA PRO A 169 -0.13 -16.96 -13.90
C PRO A 169 -0.99 -16.37 -15.02
N LYS A 170 -2.07 -15.67 -14.64
CA LYS A 170 -2.88 -14.89 -15.59
C LYS A 170 -2.66 -13.39 -15.46
N PHE A 171 -1.88 -12.96 -14.46
CA PHE A 171 -1.32 -11.62 -14.47
C PHE A 171 0.14 -11.58 -14.05
N VAL A 172 0.84 -10.54 -14.49
CA VAL A 172 2.19 -10.21 -14.02
C VAL A 172 2.25 -8.75 -13.57
N ILE A 173 2.95 -8.50 -12.47
CA ILE A 173 3.35 -7.16 -12.05
C ILE A 173 4.83 -7.02 -12.38
N ILE A 174 5.13 -6.19 -13.39
CA ILE A 174 6.49 -5.78 -13.73
C ILE A 174 6.87 -4.69 -12.74
N ASP A 175 7.54 -5.10 -11.67
CA ASP A 175 7.97 -4.23 -10.58
C ASP A 175 9.19 -3.37 -11.00
N ASP A 176 9.72 -2.57 -10.08
CA ASP A 176 10.75 -1.58 -10.33
C ASP A 176 11.97 -2.13 -11.11
N GLY A 177 12.40 -1.38 -12.13
CA GLY A 177 13.55 -1.67 -12.97
C GLY A 177 13.28 -1.55 -14.46
N TRP A 178 12.03 -1.35 -14.89
CA TRP A 178 11.67 -1.22 -16.31
C TRP A 178 11.79 0.22 -16.84
N GLN A 179 11.81 1.21 -15.96
CA GLN A 179 11.80 2.63 -16.28
C GLN A 179 13.16 3.16 -16.74
N MET A 180 13.12 4.23 -17.52
CA MET A 180 14.29 5.02 -17.85
C MET A 180 14.54 6.07 -16.75
N VAL A 181 15.60 5.87 -15.99
CA VAL A 181 15.93 6.68 -14.81
C VAL A 181 17.38 7.15 -14.82
N GLY A 182 17.66 8.23 -14.10
CA GLY A 182 19.02 8.73 -13.94
C GLY A 182 19.18 9.55 -12.65
N MET A 183 20.36 9.47 -12.06
CA MET A 183 20.75 10.27 -10.91
C MET A 183 21.21 11.67 -11.36
N ASP A 184 21.07 12.65 -10.49
CA ASP A 184 21.69 13.96 -10.69
C ASP A 184 23.21 13.89 -10.47
N PRO A 185 24.02 14.74 -11.13
CA PRO A 185 25.48 14.75 -10.93
C PRO A 185 25.91 14.99 -9.47
N THR A 186 25.10 15.72 -8.70
CA THR A 186 25.31 16.00 -7.27
C THR A 186 24.57 15.02 -6.36
N GLY A 187 23.88 14.02 -6.92
CA GLY A 187 23.13 13.04 -6.15
C GLY A 187 24.05 12.14 -5.34
N ILE A 188 23.60 11.78 -4.14
CA ILE A 188 24.26 10.82 -3.26
C ILE A 188 23.56 9.49 -3.43
N GLU A 189 24.26 8.55 -4.04
CA GLU A 189 23.75 7.19 -4.24
C GLU A 189 23.44 6.54 -2.90
N TYR A 190 22.26 5.94 -2.81
CA TYR A 190 21.89 5.05 -1.73
C TYR A 190 21.20 3.84 -2.34
N ARG A 191 21.83 2.67 -2.18
CA ARG A 191 21.25 1.38 -2.54
C ARG A 191 21.18 0.54 -1.27
N SER A 192 19.98 0.15 -0.87
CA SER A 192 19.83 -0.96 0.07
C SER A 192 20.12 -2.27 -0.67
N ASP A 193 20.34 -3.36 0.07
CA ASP A 193 20.72 -4.64 -0.48
C ASP A 193 19.74 -5.11 -1.57
N CYS A 194 20.24 -5.20 -2.80
CA CYS A 194 19.47 -5.58 -3.99
C CYS A 194 18.31 -4.63 -4.35
N THR A 195 18.25 -3.39 -3.86
CA THR A 195 17.15 -2.44 -4.16
C THR A 195 17.50 -1.43 -5.25
N ALA A 196 16.56 -0.53 -5.53
CA ALA A 196 16.76 0.64 -6.38
C ALA A 196 17.75 1.65 -5.74
N ASN A 197 18.35 2.49 -6.58
CA ASN A 197 19.00 3.71 -6.09
C ASN A 197 17.93 4.79 -5.88
N PHE A 198 17.64 5.13 -4.62
CA PHE A 198 16.56 6.05 -4.28
C PHE A 198 16.81 7.51 -4.71
N ALA A 199 18.05 7.84 -5.08
CA ALA A 199 18.41 9.14 -5.65
C ALA A 199 18.07 9.29 -7.15
N ASN A 200 17.72 8.20 -7.83
CA ASN A 200 17.37 8.25 -9.24
C ASN A 200 16.04 8.97 -9.47
N ARG A 201 15.92 9.65 -10.59
CA ARG A 201 14.69 10.31 -11.06
C ARG A 201 14.24 9.73 -12.38
N LEU A 202 12.94 9.79 -12.65
CA LEU A 202 12.38 9.49 -13.97
C LEU A 202 12.88 10.51 -14.98
N ILE A 203 13.48 10.04 -16.08
CA ILE A 203 14.00 10.92 -17.16
C ILE A 203 13.24 10.75 -18.47
N LEU A 204 12.46 9.67 -18.62
CA LEU A 204 11.56 9.44 -19.74
C LEU A 204 10.39 8.57 -19.28
N ILE A 205 9.16 8.87 -19.71
CA ILE A 205 7.96 8.07 -19.39
C ILE A 205 7.94 6.70 -20.10
N LYS A 206 8.85 6.50 -21.07
CA LYS A 206 9.01 5.25 -21.82
C LYS A 206 9.95 4.29 -21.10
N GLU A 207 9.86 3.02 -21.48
CA GLU A 207 10.70 1.93 -20.99
C GLU A 207 12.19 2.15 -21.29
N ASN A 208 13.03 1.53 -20.48
CA ASN A 208 14.45 1.40 -20.75
C ASN A 208 14.76 0.27 -21.75
N GLN A 209 16.04 0.16 -22.13
CA GLN A 209 16.52 -0.81 -23.12
C GLN A 209 16.21 -2.29 -22.79
N LYS A 210 15.98 -2.65 -21.53
CA LYS A 210 15.73 -4.05 -21.12
C LYS A 210 14.36 -4.57 -21.57
N PHE A 211 13.47 -3.66 -21.95
CA PHE A 211 12.10 -3.93 -22.40
C PHE A 211 11.91 -3.60 -23.87
N GLN A 212 12.99 -3.73 -24.64
CA GLN A 212 12.97 -3.70 -26.10
C GLN A 212 13.30 -5.07 -26.67
N LYS A 213 12.87 -5.38 -27.89
CA LYS A 213 13.04 -6.70 -28.54
C LYS A 213 14.45 -7.29 -28.45
N ASN A 214 15.50 -6.46 -28.52
CA ASN A 214 16.88 -6.91 -28.44
C ASN A 214 17.52 -6.74 -27.04
N GLY A 215 16.83 -6.09 -26.10
CA GLY A 215 17.14 -6.04 -24.67
C GLY A 215 18.51 -5.49 -24.25
N LYS A 216 19.32 -5.00 -25.19
CA LYS A 216 20.76 -4.73 -25.04
C LYS A 216 21.15 -3.43 -25.71
N GLY A 217 22.18 -2.78 -25.17
CA GLY A 217 22.73 -1.54 -25.71
C GLY A 217 21.90 -0.32 -25.33
N HIS A 218 21.84 0.66 -26.23
CA HIS A 218 21.05 1.88 -26.02
C HIS A 218 19.60 1.68 -26.44
N ARG A 219 18.70 2.40 -25.76
CA ARG A 219 17.28 2.46 -26.14
C ARG A 219 17.15 3.00 -27.57
N VAL A 220 16.38 2.31 -28.40
CA VAL A 220 16.01 2.75 -29.75
C VAL A 220 14.60 3.35 -29.70
N ASP A 221 14.38 4.53 -30.30
CA ASP A 221 13.05 5.13 -30.35
C ASP A 221 12.23 4.59 -31.53
N ASP A 222 11.92 3.29 -31.47
CA ASP A 222 11.06 2.60 -32.43
C ASP A 222 9.92 1.89 -31.66
N PRO A 223 8.67 2.36 -31.76
CA PRO A 223 7.53 1.72 -31.10
C PRO A 223 7.36 0.24 -31.45
N ALA A 224 7.75 -0.18 -32.66
CA ALA A 224 7.66 -1.59 -33.09
C ALA A 224 8.65 -2.51 -32.35
N MET A 225 9.61 -1.92 -31.63
CA MET A 225 10.65 -2.62 -30.89
C MET A 225 10.54 -2.40 -29.37
N GLY A 226 9.63 -1.53 -28.92
CA GLY A 226 9.50 -1.10 -27.53
C GLY A 226 8.66 -2.03 -26.65
N LEU A 227 8.16 -1.49 -25.53
CA LEU A 227 7.40 -2.23 -24.52
C LEU A 227 6.21 -3.00 -25.13
N GLY A 228 5.48 -2.37 -26.07
CA GLY A 228 4.32 -2.98 -26.71
C GLY A 228 4.61 -4.30 -27.43
N TYR A 229 5.79 -4.42 -28.07
CA TYR A 229 6.21 -5.68 -28.70
C TYR A 229 6.38 -6.79 -27.65
N VAL A 230 7.07 -6.48 -26.56
CA VAL A 230 7.34 -7.43 -25.46
C VAL A 230 6.04 -7.90 -24.82
N ILE A 231 5.12 -6.97 -24.53
CA ILE A 231 3.85 -7.28 -23.89
C ILE A 231 2.92 -8.08 -24.81
N SER A 232 2.84 -7.73 -26.10
CA SER A 232 2.06 -8.50 -27.07
C SER A 232 2.57 -9.94 -27.17
N GLU A 233 3.89 -10.14 -27.29
CA GLU A 233 4.49 -11.48 -27.36
C GLU A 233 4.16 -12.30 -26.11
N MET A 234 4.19 -11.69 -24.93
CA MET A 234 3.89 -12.38 -23.66
C MET A 234 2.41 -12.73 -23.52
N LYS A 235 1.50 -11.80 -23.86
CA LYS A 235 0.05 -12.04 -23.80
C LYS A 235 -0.37 -13.17 -24.74
N ASP A 236 0.13 -13.13 -25.98
CA ASP A 236 -0.21 -14.14 -26.99
C ASP A 236 0.34 -15.52 -26.62
N ARG A 237 1.56 -15.58 -26.09
CA ARG A 237 2.22 -16.86 -25.80
C ARG A 237 1.76 -17.53 -24.52
N TYR A 238 1.52 -16.77 -23.46
CA TYR A 238 1.23 -17.32 -22.12
C TYR A 238 -0.23 -17.15 -21.69
N ALA A 239 -1.08 -16.64 -22.60
CA ALA A 239 -2.48 -16.31 -22.31
C ALA A 239 -2.63 -15.45 -21.05
N LEU A 240 -1.74 -14.47 -20.90
CA LEU A 240 -1.83 -13.47 -19.83
C LEU A 240 -3.06 -12.59 -20.06
N LYS A 241 -3.83 -12.38 -18.99
CA LYS A 241 -4.98 -11.48 -18.98
C LYS A 241 -4.58 -10.05 -18.66
N TYR A 242 -3.69 -9.89 -17.67
CA TYR A 242 -3.31 -8.57 -17.17
C TYR A 242 -1.79 -8.43 -17.03
N VAL A 243 -1.27 -7.30 -17.46
CA VAL A 243 0.11 -6.86 -17.18
C VAL A 243 0.02 -5.53 -16.48
N TYR A 244 0.48 -5.48 -15.23
CA TYR A 244 0.61 -4.23 -14.49
C TYR A 244 2.09 -3.83 -14.44
N VAL A 245 2.37 -2.54 -14.37
CA VAL A 245 3.73 -2.01 -14.13
C VAL A 245 3.79 -1.17 -12.87
N TRP A 246 4.95 -1.16 -12.21
CA TRP A 246 5.19 -0.34 -11.03
C TRP A 246 5.64 1.08 -11.38
N HIS A 247 5.20 2.09 -10.64
CA HIS A 247 5.84 3.41 -10.57
C HIS A 247 5.62 4.06 -9.19
N ALA A 248 6.47 5.01 -8.80
CA ALA A 248 6.22 5.80 -7.60
C ALA A 248 5.18 6.90 -7.86
N ILE A 249 4.49 7.38 -6.83
CA ILE A 249 3.51 8.48 -6.98
C ILE A 249 4.15 9.75 -7.56
N THR A 250 5.42 10.00 -7.26
CA THR A 250 6.20 11.15 -7.77
C THR A 250 6.89 10.85 -9.11
N GLY A 251 6.64 9.69 -9.72
CA GLY A 251 7.21 9.23 -10.99
C GLY A 251 8.26 8.12 -10.82
N TYR A 252 9.27 8.38 -10.00
CA TYR A 252 10.23 7.38 -9.50
C TYR A 252 10.62 7.73 -8.06
N TRP A 253 11.53 6.99 -7.41
CA TRP A 253 11.92 7.23 -6.01
C TRP A 253 12.34 8.69 -5.73
N GLY A 254 13.24 9.26 -6.54
CA GLY A 254 13.62 10.67 -6.50
C GLY A 254 12.66 11.58 -7.28
N GLY A 255 11.52 11.12 -7.75
CA GLY A 255 10.57 11.92 -8.54
C GLY A 255 10.94 12.06 -10.02
N VAL A 256 10.49 13.14 -10.66
CA VAL A 256 10.71 13.48 -12.08
C VAL A 256 11.90 14.44 -12.25
N LYS A 257 12.78 14.18 -13.21
CA LYS A 257 14.01 14.96 -13.37
C LYS A 257 13.75 16.40 -13.84
N PRO A 258 14.20 17.43 -13.08
CA PRO A 258 14.12 18.82 -13.53
C PRO A 258 15.21 19.16 -14.55
N GLY A 259 14.94 20.15 -15.39
CA GLY A 259 15.92 20.75 -16.31
C GLY A 259 16.26 19.90 -17.55
N ILE A 260 15.42 18.92 -17.91
CA ILE A 260 15.52 18.17 -19.16
C ILE A 260 14.29 18.40 -20.03
N THR A 261 14.49 18.45 -21.35
CA THR A 261 13.44 18.77 -22.33
C THR A 261 12.25 17.82 -22.24
N GLU A 262 12.50 16.53 -22.00
CA GLU A 262 11.48 15.47 -21.98
C GLU A 262 10.50 15.59 -20.81
N MET A 263 10.85 16.34 -19.76
CA MET A 263 10.07 16.48 -18.53
C MET A 263 9.70 17.92 -18.21
N GLU A 264 10.17 18.90 -18.98
CA GLU A 264 10.04 20.32 -18.68
C GLU A 264 8.56 20.77 -18.61
N HIS A 265 7.69 20.20 -19.43
CA HIS A 265 6.27 20.57 -19.49
C HIS A 265 5.46 20.18 -18.24
N TYR A 266 5.97 19.27 -17.42
CA TYR A 266 5.41 18.94 -16.10
C TYR A 266 5.85 19.92 -14.99
N GLU A 267 6.75 20.86 -15.32
CA GLU A 267 7.34 21.85 -14.40
C GLU A 267 7.89 21.23 -13.09
N PRO A 268 8.67 20.12 -13.13
CA PRO A 268 9.20 19.51 -11.92
C PRO A 268 10.17 20.46 -11.21
N LYS A 269 10.08 20.53 -9.88
CA LYS A 269 10.99 21.32 -9.04
C LYS A 269 11.57 20.45 -7.94
N LEU A 270 12.81 20.74 -7.56
CA LEU A 270 13.43 20.05 -6.45
C LEU A 270 12.83 20.55 -5.12
N VAL A 271 12.22 19.65 -4.37
CA VAL A 271 11.62 19.91 -3.05
C VAL A 271 12.19 18.92 -2.04
N TYR A 272 12.43 19.36 -0.81
CA TYR A 272 13.03 18.54 0.23
C TYR A 272 11.95 18.10 1.22
N PRO A 273 11.62 16.79 1.30
CA PRO A 273 10.69 16.23 2.27
C PRO A 273 10.95 16.71 3.71
N VAL A 274 9.88 17.05 4.42
CA VAL A 274 9.89 17.29 5.86
C VAL A 274 8.95 16.31 6.55
N SER A 275 9.50 15.38 7.33
CA SER A 275 8.70 14.44 8.13
C SER A 275 8.21 15.09 9.42
N SER A 276 7.06 14.65 9.91
CA SER A 276 6.50 15.17 11.16
C SER A 276 7.19 14.57 12.39
N PRO A 277 7.20 15.29 13.54
CA PRO A 277 7.75 14.76 14.79
C PRO A 277 7.09 13.45 15.23
N GLY A 278 5.77 13.31 15.03
CA GLY A 278 5.03 12.09 15.36
C GLY A 278 5.60 10.87 14.62
N VAL A 279 5.76 10.95 13.31
CA VAL A 279 6.33 9.84 12.53
C VAL A 279 7.79 9.57 12.89
N GLN A 280 8.59 10.62 13.11
CA GLN A 280 10.00 10.50 13.51
C GLN A 280 10.18 9.80 14.87
N SER A 281 9.16 9.78 15.72
CA SER A 281 9.22 9.16 17.04
C SER A 281 9.13 7.63 17.03
N ASN A 282 8.59 7.02 15.97
CA ASN A 282 8.36 5.58 15.91
C ASN A 282 9.55 4.81 15.32
N ASP A 283 9.94 5.09 14.07
CA ASP A 283 11.06 4.41 13.42
C ASP A 283 11.76 5.31 12.39
N TYR A 284 13.04 5.04 12.18
CA TYR A 284 13.89 5.75 11.25
C TYR A 284 13.93 5.03 9.90
N SER A 285 13.39 5.68 8.86
CA SER A 285 13.43 5.13 7.50
C SER A 285 14.66 5.64 6.74
N ASP A 286 15.64 4.76 6.51
CA ASP A 286 16.80 5.07 5.66
C ASP A 286 16.38 5.48 4.23
N VAL A 287 15.33 4.84 3.71
CA VAL A 287 14.76 5.16 2.39
C VAL A 287 14.28 6.61 2.36
N LEU A 288 13.48 7.02 3.34
CA LEU A 288 13.00 8.40 3.44
C LEU A 288 14.19 9.36 3.62
N GLN A 289 15.18 9.02 4.45
CA GLN A 289 16.34 9.87 4.63
C GLN A 289 17.12 10.08 3.33
N SER A 290 17.31 9.01 2.55
CA SER A 290 17.96 9.11 1.24
C SER A 290 17.20 10.04 0.29
N ILE A 291 15.87 9.91 0.22
CA ILE A 291 15.01 10.77 -0.57
C ILE A 291 15.09 12.22 -0.06
N THR A 292 15.09 12.43 1.25
CA THR A 292 15.23 13.76 1.87
C THR A 292 16.55 14.41 1.52
N ILE A 293 17.68 13.70 1.60
CA ILE A 293 19.01 14.23 1.28
C ILE A 293 19.11 14.65 -0.20
N ASN A 294 18.56 13.83 -1.09
CA ASN A 294 18.62 14.07 -2.53
C ASN A 294 17.54 15.04 -3.03
N GLY A 295 16.49 15.27 -2.23
CA GLY A 295 15.26 15.94 -2.62
C GLY A 295 14.44 15.13 -3.64
N VAL A 296 13.19 15.54 -3.82
CA VAL A 296 12.24 14.96 -4.77
C VAL A 296 12.03 15.92 -5.93
N GLY A 297 12.11 15.40 -7.15
CA GLY A 297 11.74 16.09 -8.37
C GLY A 297 10.22 16.13 -8.46
N PHE A 298 9.65 17.12 -7.80
CA PHE A 298 8.23 17.20 -7.52
C PHE A 298 7.50 17.87 -8.69
N VAL A 299 6.63 17.11 -9.35
CA VAL A 299 5.75 17.63 -10.40
C VAL A 299 4.86 18.71 -9.81
N LYS A 300 4.66 19.80 -10.55
CA LYS A 300 3.76 20.86 -10.10
C LYS A 300 2.35 20.29 -9.87
N PRO A 301 1.68 20.54 -8.72
CA PRO A 301 0.40 19.88 -8.43
C PRO A 301 -0.69 20.11 -9.48
N GLU A 302 -0.71 21.27 -10.16
CA GLU A 302 -1.63 21.56 -11.26
C GLU A 302 -1.38 20.72 -12.53
N LYS A 303 -0.17 20.15 -12.65
CA LYS A 303 0.31 19.33 -13.77
C LYS A 303 0.29 17.82 -13.46
N ALA A 304 -0.08 17.43 -12.24
CA ALA A 304 -0.08 16.02 -11.83
C ALA A 304 -0.97 15.13 -12.72
N PHE A 305 -2.15 15.62 -13.12
CA PHE A 305 -3.03 14.87 -14.03
C PHE A 305 -2.41 14.71 -15.42
N GLU A 306 -1.82 15.77 -15.97
CA GLU A 306 -1.12 15.73 -17.27
C GLU A 306 0.00 14.70 -17.24
N PHE A 307 0.83 14.71 -16.18
CA PHE A 307 1.88 13.72 -15.97
C PHE A 307 1.37 12.28 -15.93
N TYR A 308 0.39 11.99 -15.08
CA TYR A 308 -0.14 10.62 -14.99
C TYR A 308 -0.87 10.21 -16.26
N ASN A 309 -1.62 11.12 -16.88
CA ASN A 309 -2.35 10.82 -18.10
C ASN A 309 -1.39 10.51 -19.25
N ASP A 310 -0.30 11.25 -19.43
CA ASP A 310 0.70 10.97 -20.46
C ASP A 310 1.40 9.63 -20.21
N LEU A 311 1.80 9.36 -18.96
CA LEU A 311 2.41 8.08 -18.58
C LEU A 311 1.45 6.91 -18.81
N HIS A 312 0.22 6.99 -18.31
CA HIS A 312 -0.75 5.91 -18.40
C HIS A 312 -1.30 5.73 -19.82
N SER A 313 -1.45 6.80 -20.60
CA SER A 313 -1.78 6.72 -22.04
C SER A 313 -0.72 5.95 -22.79
N TYR A 314 0.56 6.24 -22.52
CA TYR A 314 1.67 5.52 -23.11
C TYR A 314 1.62 4.02 -22.73
N LEU A 315 1.49 3.72 -21.44
CA LEU A 315 1.44 2.35 -20.95
C LEU A 315 0.26 1.56 -21.55
N ALA A 316 -0.94 2.15 -21.57
CA ALA A 316 -2.12 1.55 -22.18
C ALA A 316 -1.90 1.29 -23.68
N SER A 317 -1.27 2.22 -24.41
CA SER A 317 -0.92 2.02 -25.83
C SER A 317 0.08 0.89 -26.05
N ALA A 318 0.91 0.58 -25.05
CA ALA A 318 1.83 -0.57 -25.04
C ALA A 318 1.17 -1.87 -24.54
N GLY A 319 -0.14 -1.88 -24.31
CA GLY A 319 -0.89 -3.06 -23.87
C GLY A 319 -0.76 -3.37 -22.38
N ILE A 320 -0.29 -2.43 -21.55
CA ILE A 320 -0.37 -2.52 -20.10
C ILE A 320 -1.82 -2.32 -19.66
N ASP A 321 -2.28 -3.12 -18.70
CA ASP A 321 -3.67 -3.13 -18.25
C ASP A 321 -3.90 -2.36 -16.95
N GLY A 322 -2.83 -2.03 -16.21
CA GLY A 322 -2.91 -1.29 -14.95
C GLY A 322 -1.55 -0.98 -14.34
N VAL A 323 -1.57 -0.43 -13.12
CA VAL A 323 -0.36 0.02 -12.42
C VAL A 323 -0.34 -0.39 -10.94
N LYS A 324 0.86 -0.61 -10.41
CA LYS A 324 1.14 -0.61 -8.97
C LYS A 324 1.82 0.73 -8.64
N VAL A 325 1.22 1.52 -7.74
CA VAL A 325 1.71 2.87 -7.42
C VAL A 325 2.21 2.93 -5.99
N ASP A 326 3.52 3.07 -5.84
CA ASP A 326 4.20 3.07 -4.53
C ASP A 326 4.54 4.46 -4.04
N VAL A 327 5.14 4.52 -2.85
CA VAL A 327 5.72 5.71 -2.23
C VAL A 327 4.66 6.80 -1.97
N GLN A 328 3.37 6.44 -1.84
CA GLN A 328 2.29 7.43 -1.83
C GLN A 328 2.31 8.34 -0.60
N SER A 329 2.71 7.81 0.56
CA SER A 329 2.83 8.59 1.80
C SER A 329 3.80 9.76 1.67
N ILE A 330 4.73 9.79 0.70
CA ILE A 330 5.68 10.90 0.54
C ILE A 330 4.99 12.26 0.40
N LEU A 331 3.78 12.29 -0.17
CA LEU A 331 3.00 13.52 -0.35
C LEU A 331 2.76 14.27 0.97
N GLU A 332 2.73 13.56 2.10
CA GLU A 332 2.50 14.17 3.40
C GLU A 332 3.65 15.06 3.88
N THR A 333 4.81 14.98 3.23
CA THR A 333 6.05 15.72 3.54
C THR A 333 6.32 16.86 2.57
N LEU A 334 5.48 16.99 1.53
CA LEU A 334 5.65 17.94 0.43
C LEU A 334 4.57 19.04 0.45
N GLY A 335 3.82 19.14 1.55
CA GLY A 335 2.65 20.04 1.68
C GLY A 335 2.98 21.54 1.73
N ALA A 336 4.22 21.90 2.05
CA ALA A 336 4.67 23.29 2.19
C ALA A 336 4.43 24.12 0.92
N GLY A 337 3.72 25.24 1.06
CA GLY A 337 3.36 26.11 -0.07
C GLY A 337 2.24 25.56 -0.96
N HIS A 338 1.62 24.44 -0.57
CA HIS A 338 0.54 23.77 -1.30
C HIS A 338 -0.74 23.61 -0.47
N GLY A 339 -0.84 24.32 0.66
CA GLY A 339 -2.02 24.32 1.53
C GLY A 339 -2.06 23.12 2.46
N GLY A 340 -0.91 22.56 2.80
CA GLY A 340 -0.81 21.41 3.69
C GLY A 340 -0.95 20.05 3.02
N ARG A 341 -0.59 19.02 3.81
CA ARG A 341 -0.57 17.62 3.39
C ARG A 341 -1.92 17.12 2.89
N VAL A 342 -3.02 17.56 3.52
CA VAL A 342 -4.37 17.08 3.21
C VAL A 342 -4.78 17.54 1.82
N LYS A 343 -4.64 18.83 1.52
CA LYS A 343 -4.98 19.39 0.20
C LYS A 343 -4.09 18.81 -0.89
N LEU A 344 -2.78 18.71 -0.63
CA LEU A 344 -1.85 18.18 -1.61
C LEU A 344 -2.14 16.71 -1.94
N THR A 345 -2.25 15.86 -0.91
CA THR A 345 -2.54 14.42 -1.08
C THR A 345 -3.82 14.23 -1.86
N ARG A 346 -4.89 14.95 -1.49
CA ARG A 346 -6.17 14.86 -2.20
C ARG A 346 -6.06 15.24 -3.68
N LYS A 347 -5.32 16.31 -4.00
CA LYS A 347 -5.12 16.77 -5.39
C LYS A 347 -4.39 15.73 -6.24
N TYR A 348 -3.32 15.16 -5.70
CA TYR A 348 -2.54 14.11 -6.37
C TYR A 348 -3.34 12.83 -6.56
N HIS A 349 -4.08 12.39 -5.55
CA HIS A 349 -4.94 11.21 -5.67
C HIS A 349 -6.09 11.40 -6.66
N GLN A 350 -6.70 12.58 -6.71
CA GLN A 350 -7.72 12.89 -7.72
C GLN A 350 -7.14 12.84 -9.14
N ALA A 351 -5.94 13.39 -9.34
CA ALA A 351 -5.23 13.30 -10.62
C ALA A 351 -4.91 11.86 -11.00
N LEU A 352 -4.40 11.07 -10.05
CA LEU A 352 -4.08 9.66 -10.25
C LEU A 352 -5.33 8.86 -10.61
N GLU A 353 -6.40 8.93 -9.81
CA GLU A 353 -7.64 8.21 -10.07
C GLU A 353 -8.30 8.60 -11.41
N ALA A 354 -8.23 9.88 -11.78
CA ALA A 354 -8.72 10.36 -13.08
C ALA A 354 -7.91 9.76 -14.25
N SER A 355 -6.58 9.66 -14.11
CA SER A 355 -5.73 9.05 -15.13
C SER A 355 -5.98 7.54 -15.27
N ILE A 356 -6.22 6.82 -14.17
CA ILE A 356 -6.59 5.40 -14.18
C ILE A 356 -7.88 5.20 -14.97
N SER A 357 -8.93 5.98 -14.63
CA SER A 357 -10.23 5.86 -15.29
C SER A 357 -10.21 6.27 -16.76
N SER A 358 -9.25 7.09 -17.17
CA SER A 358 -9.15 7.57 -18.57
C SER A 358 -8.41 6.58 -19.47
N ASN A 359 -7.50 5.78 -18.91
CA ASN A 359 -6.54 4.98 -19.68
C ASN A 359 -6.73 3.47 -19.56
N PHE A 360 -7.27 2.97 -18.44
CA PHE A 360 -7.44 1.54 -18.21
C PHE A 360 -8.91 1.13 -18.20
N HIS A 361 -9.19 -0.08 -18.70
CA HIS A 361 -10.56 -0.61 -18.82
C HIS A 361 -11.21 -0.96 -17.47
N ASP A 362 -10.41 -1.24 -16.46
CA ASP A 362 -10.86 -1.61 -15.12
C ASP A 362 -10.31 -0.64 -14.08
N ASN A 363 -10.69 -0.83 -12.81
CA ASN A 363 -10.08 -0.11 -11.68
C ASN A 363 -8.66 -0.62 -11.41
N ALA A 364 -7.79 -0.37 -12.39
CA ALA A 364 -6.56 -1.11 -12.59
C ALA A 364 -5.38 -0.47 -11.87
N ILE A 365 -5.52 -0.36 -10.56
CA ILE A 365 -4.50 0.21 -9.67
C ILE A 365 -4.35 -0.63 -8.40
N ILE A 366 -3.11 -0.86 -7.99
CA ILE A 366 -2.74 -1.33 -6.66
C ILE A 366 -1.99 -0.18 -5.96
N ALA A 367 -2.57 0.41 -4.93
CA ALA A 367 -1.90 1.40 -4.10
C ALA A 367 -0.93 0.74 -3.10
N CYS A 368 0.15 1.43 -2.74
CA CYS A 368 1.20 0.84 -1.92
C CYS A 368 2.00 1.95 -1.21
N MET A 369 2.54 1.65 -0.03
CA MET A 369 3.19 2.63 0.87
C MET A 369 2.28 3.83 1.13
N SER A 370 1.01 3.55 1.38
CA SER A 370 -0.11 4.50 1.33
C SER A 370 -1.00 4.42 2.57
N HIS A 371 -0.41 4.02 3.70
CA HIS A 371 -1.17 3.75 4.92
C HIS A 371 -1.63 5.00 5.68
N ASN A 372 -1.15 6.19 5.34
CA ASN A 372 -1.55 7.39 6.06
C ASN A 372 -3.04 7.71 5.85
N THR A 373 -3.67 8.34 6.86
CA THR A 373 -5.09 8.70 6.77
C THR A 373 -5.38 9.81 5.75
N ASP A 374 -4.36 10.60 5.37
CA ASP A 374 -4.46 11.56 4.26
C ASP A 374 -4.88 10.84 2.96
N THR A 375 -4.26 9.68 2.69
CA THR A 375 -4.54 8.82 1.54
C THR A 375 -5.87 8.09 1.70
N LEU A 376 -6.08 7.41 2.83
CA LEU A 376 -7.30 6.61 3.06
C LEU A 376 -8.57 7.45 2.95
N TYR A 377 -8.58 8.66 3.53
CA TYR A 377 -9.70 9.59 3.46
C TYR A 377 -9.76 10.40 2.16
N SER A 378 -8.86 10.14 1.20
CA SER A 378 -8.89 10.74 -0.15
C SER A 378 -9.18 9.73 -1.28
N ALA A 379 -9.19 8.42 -0.99
CA ALA A 379 -9.36 7.37 -2.00
C ALA A 379 -10.84 7.12 -2.36
N LYS A 380 -11.32 7.70 -3.47
CA LYS A 380 -12.71 7.53 -3.92
C LYS A 380 -12.91 6.28 -4.76
N SER A 381 -12.04 6.03 -5.73
CA SER A 381 -12.19 4.93 -6.68
C SER A 381 -11.19 3.80 -6.44
N THR A 382 -9.96 4.10 -6.03
CA THR A 382 -8.89 3.11 -5.80
C THR A 382 -9.37 1.99 -4.89
N ALA A 383 -9.41 0.75 -5.43
CA ALA A 383 -10.03 -0.39 -4.76
C ALA A 383 -9.07 -1.43 -4.20
N VAL A 384 -7.78 -1.40 -4.55
CA VAL A 384 -6.78 -2.35 -4.02
C VAL A 384 -5.60 -1.57 -3.44
N MET A 385 -5.13 -1.99 -2.26
CA MET A 385 -3.98 -1.39 -1.59
C MET A 385 -3.21 -2.43 -0.78
N ARG A 386 -1.88 -2.44 -0.87
CA ARG A 386 -1.02 -3.23 0.03
C ARG A 386 -1.29 -2.82 1.47
N ALA A 387 -1.52 -3.81 2.33
CA ALA A 387 -1.94 -3.61 3.72
C ALA A 387 -0.87 -3.98 4.75
N SER A 388 0.38 -4.11 4.34
CA SER A 388 1.53 -4.43 5.19
C SER A 388 2.82 -3.87 4.61
N ASP A 389 3.88 -3.91 5.41
CA ASP A 389 5.25 -3.83 4.92
C ASP A 389 5.55 -4.97 3.92
N ASP A 390 6.69 -4.86 3.26
CA ASP A 390 7.16 -5.83 2.29
C ASP A 390 7.37 -7.21 2.93
N PHE A 391 7.08 -8.25 2.14
CA PHE A 391 7.57 -9.58 2.44
C PHE A 391 9.11 -9.60 2.32
N PHE A 392 9.82 -9.80 3.42
CA PHE A 392 11.29 -9.89 3.44
C PHE A 392 11.76 -11.36 3.53
N PRO A 393 11.99 -12.05 2.40
CA PRO A 393 12.28 -13.50 2.39
C PRO A 393 13.54 -13.91 3.14
N ARG A 394 14.45 -12.99 3.40
CA ARG A 394 15.73 -13.26 4.09
C ARG A 394 15.70 -12.92 5.58
N ASP A 395 14.66 -12.21 6.04
CA ASP A 395 14.49 -11.88 7.44
C ASP A 395 13.47 -12.83 8.08
N GLN A 396 13.98 -13.80 8.84
CA GLN A 396 13.14 -14.78 9.52
C GLN A 396 12.14 -14.13 10.50
N ALA A 397 12.50 -13.00 11.12
CA ALA A 397 11.63 -12.31 12.09
C ALA A 397 10.45 -11.62 11.39
N SER A 398 10.59 -11.27 10.11
CA SER A 398 9.56 -10.57 9.33
C SER A 398 8.30 -11.40 9.07
N HIS A 399 8.39 -12.74 9.02
CA HIS A 399 7.27 -13.57 8.52
C HIS A 399 6.04 -13.55 9.42
N THR A 400 6.22 -13.71 10.73
CA THR A 400 5.09 -13.73 11.68
C THR A 400 4.51 -12.32 11.88
N ILE A 401 5.38 -11.30 11.93
CA ILE A 401 4.94 -9.90 12.03
C ILE A 401 4.24 -9.43 10.75
N HIS A 402 4.62 -9.90 9.56
CA HIS A 402 3.93 -9.61 8.30
C HIS A 402 2.48 -10.06 8.36
N ILE A 403 2.22 -11.33 8.69
CA ILE A 403 0.86 -11.89 8.73
C ILE A 403 0.04 -11.28 9.87
N ALA A 404 0.64 -11.02 11.03
CA ALA A 404 -0.05 -10.32 12.10
C ALA A 404 -0.44 -8.89 11.66
N SER A 405 0.54 -8.11 11.18
CA SER A 405 0.33 -6.72 10.72
C SER A 405 -0.72 -6.63 9.65
N VAL A 406 -0.65 -7.46 8.60
CA VAL A 406 -1.61 -7.40 7.50
C VAL A 406 -3.04 -7.76 7.95
N ALA A 407 -3.19 -8.75 8.84
CA ALA A 407 -4.49 -9.15 9.36
C ALA A 407 -5.11 -8.03 10.22
N TYR A 408 -4.34 -7.45 11.14
CA TYR A 408 -4.84 -6.37 12.00
C TYR A 408 -5.07 -5.07 11.22
N ASN A 409 -4.16 -4.69 10.32
CA ASN A 409 -4.35 -3.55 9.43
C ASN A 409 -5.64 -3.71 8.60
N THR A 410 -5.94 -4.94 8.14
CA THR A 410 -7.16 -5.25 7.39
C THR A 410 -8.45 -4.94 8.18
N VAL A 411 -8.43 -4.95 9.51
CA VAL A 411 -9.59 -4.57 10.34
C VAL A 411 -10.12 -3.18 9.97
N PHE A 412 -9.21 -2.23 9.72
CA PHE A 412 -9.56 -0.86 9.36
C PHE A 412 -9.39 -0.59 7.87
N ILE A 413 -8.23 -0.92 7.28
CA ILE A 413 -7.96 -0.71 5.85
C ILE A 413 -9.04 -1.38 4.99
N GLY A 414 -9.51 -2.55 5.42
CA GLY A 414 -10.58 -3.28 4.75
C GLY A 414 -11.81 -2.39 4.49
N GLU A 415 -12.19 -1.50 5.40
CA GLU A 415 -13.40 -0.68 5.23
C GLU A 415 -13.23 0.41 4.16
N PHE A 416 -11.99 0.77 3.82
CA PHE A 416 -11.69 1.74 2.77
C PHE A 416 -11.39 1.06 1.43
N ILE A 417 -10.62 -0.03 1.44
CA ILE A 417 -9.97 -0.61 0.25
C ILE A 417 -9.86 -2.14 0.41
N LYS A 418 -9.81 -2.90 -0.69
CA LYS A 418 -9.46 -4.33 -0.67
C LYS A 418 -7.98 -4.48 -0.30
N PRO A 419 -7.65 -5.13 0.83
CA PRO A 419 -6.28 -5.35 1.23
C PRO A 419 -5.57 -6.33 0.29
N ASP A 420 -4.40 -5.94 -0.16
CA ASP A 420 -3.40 -6.79 -0.78
C ASP A 420 -2.40 -7.22 0.30
N TRP A 421 -2.19 -8.53 0.43
CA TRP A 421 -1.36 -9.12 1.49
C TRP A 421 0.09 -9.36 1.07
N ASP A 422 0.44 -8.79 -0.07
CA ASP A 422 1.73 -8.87 -0.70
C ASP A 422 2.08 -10.24 -1.31
N MET A 423 3.08 -10.26 -2.18
CA MET A 423 3.66 -11.48 -2.71
C MET A 423 4.23 -12.38 -1.60
N PHE A 424 4.56 -13.62 -1.94
CA PHE A 424 5.39 -14.49 -1.12
C PHE A 424 6.22 -15.42 -2.01
N HIS A 425 7.17 -16.13 -1.40
CA HIS A 425 7.91 -17.21 -2.06
C HIS A 425 7.23 -18.56 -1.83
N SER A 426 6.91 -19.29 -2.90
CA SER A 426 6.35 -20.64 -2.79
C SER A 426 7.39 -21.67 -2.36
N LEU A 427 8.65 -21.47 -2.73
CA LEU A 427 9.76 -22.32 -2.29
C LEU A 427 10.52 -21.64 -1.13
N HIS A 428 9.97 -21.75 0.08
CA HIS A 428 10.51 -21.13 1.28
C HIS A 428 10.11 -21.92 2.54
N PRO A 429 10.92 -21.96 3.62
CA PRO A 429 10.54 -22.64 4.87
C PRO A 429 9.19 -22.20 5.46
N MET A 430 8.80 -20.94 5.25
CA MET A 430 7.53 -20.37 5.69
C MET A 430 6.44 -20.35 4.59
N ALA A 431 6.65 -21.01 3.45
CA ALA A 431 5.77 -20.89 2.30
C ALA A 431 4.35 -21.41 2.57
N GLU A 432 4.19 -22.55 3.24
CA GLU A 432 2.85 -23.06 3.58
C GLU A 432 2.10 -22.11 4.53
N TYR A 433 2.83 -21.46 5.46
CA TYR A 433 2.28 -20.45 6.36
C TYR A 433 1.76 -19.23 5.58
N HIS A 434 2.58 -18.67 4.68
CA HIS A 434 2.17 -17.52 3.85
C HIS A 434 1.05 -17.88 2.86
N GLY A 435 1.12 -19.06 2.26
CA GLY A 435 0.12 -19.57 1.32
C GLY A 435 -1.24 -19.78 1.99
N ALA A 436 -1.26 -20.43 3.17
CA ALA A 436 -2.49 -20.60 3.95
C ALA A 436 -3.10 -19.27 4.37
N ALA A 437 -2.28 -18.31 4.81
CA ALA A 437 -2.74 -16.98 5.19
C ALA A 437 -3.42 -16.25 4.02
N ARG A 438 -2.84 -16.31 2.81
CA ARG A 438 -3.42 -15.67 1.60
C ARG A 438 -4.67 -16.41 1.09
N ALA A 439 -4.76 -17.72 1.30
CA ALA A 439 -5.97 -18.50 0.97
C ALA A 439 -7.19 -18.04 1.79
N VAL A 440 -6.99 -17.66 3.06
CA VAL A 440 -8.08 -17.16 3.93
C VAL A 440 -8.18 -15.64 3.99
N GLY A 441 -7.14 -14.91 3.60
CA GLY A 441 -7.08 -13.44 3.65
C GLY A 441 -8.02 -12.72 2.69
N GLY A 442 -8.62 -13.44 1.76
CA GLY A 442 -9.53 -12.88 0.75
C GLY A 442 -8.85 -11.90 -0.21
N CYS A 443 -7.53 -11.85 -0.26
CA CYS A 443 -6.70 -10.97 -1.08
C CYS A 443 -6.36 -11.59 -2.45
N ALA A 444 -5.58 -10.87 -3.27
CA ALA A 444 -4.98 -11.47 -4.45
C ALA A 444 -3.92 -12.51 -4.04
N ILE A 445 -3.71 -13.54 -4.86
CA ILE A 445 -2.67 -14.54 -4.64
C ILE A 445 -1.67 -14.43 -5.79
N TYR A 446 -0.46 -13.97 -5.48
CA TYR A 446 0.64 -13.93 -6.41
C TYR A 446 1.95 -14.20 -5.68
N VAL A 447 2.91 -14.79 -6.40
CA VAL A 447 4.25 -15.10 -5.87
C VAL A 447 5.30 -14.19 -6.47
N SER A 448 6.49 -14.18 -5.89
CA SER A 448 7.66 -13.49 -6.46
C SER A 448 8.87 -14.41 -6.61
N ASP A 449 8.61 -15.70 -6.82
CA ASP A 449 9.64 -16.73 -7.02
C ASP A 449 10.57 -16.39 -8.20
N LYS A 450 11.83 -16.80 -8.08
CA LYS A 450 12.76 -16.83 -9.21
C LYS A 450 12.33 -17.91 -10.21
N PRO A 451 12.57 -17.71 -11.52
CA PRO A 451 12.31 -18.75 -12.51
C PRO A 451 12.96 -20.10 -12.14
N GLY A 452 12.15 -21.15 -12.10
CA GLY A 452 12.59 -22.50 -11.73
C GLY A 452 12.74 -22.77 -10.24
N GLN A 453 12.43 -21.79 -9.37
CA GLN A 453 12.47 -21.92 -7.91
C GLN A 453 11.04 -21.89 -7.33
N HIS A 454 10.23 -22.87 -7.73
CA HIS A 454 8.81 -22.95 -7.37
C HIS A 454 8.51 -24.23 -6.59
N ASP A 455 7.62 -24.15 -5.61
CA ASP A 455 6.96 -25.33 -5.04
C ASP A 455 5.60 -25.52 -5.72
N PHE A 456 5.57 -26.32 -6.79
CA PHE A 456 4.33 -26.60 -7.51
C PHE A 456 3.32 -27.44 -6.70
N ASN A 457 3.76 -28.17 -5.67
CA ASN A 457 2.82 -28.90 -4.82
C ASN A 457 2.04 -27.91 -3.95
N LEU A 458 2.72 -26.90 -3.40
CA LEU A 458 2.05 -25.82 -2.68
C LEU A 458 1.18 -24.98 -3.62
N LEU A 459 1.71 -24.55 -4.77
CA LEU A 459 0.95 -23.69 -5.70
C LEU A 459 -0.34 -24.37 -6.19
N LYS A 460 -0.33 -25.68 -6.44
CA LYS A 460 -1.53 -26.44 -6.84
C LYS A 460 -2.58 -26.58 -5.73
N LYS A 461 -2.25 -26.25 -4.47
CA LYS A 461 -3.24 -26.11 -3.38
C LYS A 461 -4.00 -24.77 -3.45
N LEU A 462 -3.42 -23.76 -4.11
CA LEU A 462 -3.94 -22.38 -4.17
C LEU A 462 -4.53 -22.01 -5.52
N VAL A 463 -4.01 -22.60 -6.61
CA VAL A 463 -4.27 -22.20 -7.99
C VAL A 463 -5.00 -23.32 -8.74
N LEU A 464 -6.11 -22.98 -9.39
CA LEU A 464 -6.85 -23.90 -10.24
C LEU A 464 -6.14 -24.10 -11.60
N PRO A 465 -6.41 -25.20 -12.33
CA PRO A 465 -5.72 -25.50 -13.59
C PRO A 465 -5.82 -24.41 -14.67
N ASP A 466 -6.87 -23.59 -14.65
CA ASP A 466 -7.06 -22.46 -15.57
C ASP A 466 -6.36 -21.17 -15.11
N GLY A 467 -5.65 -21.20 -13.98
CA GLY A 467 -4.96 -20.07 -13.37
C GLY A 467 -5.86 -19.15 -12.52
N SER A 468 -7.14 -19.50 -12.32
CA SER A 468 -8.01 -18.80 -11.38
C SER A 468 -7.71 -19.20 -9.93
N VAL A 469 -8.17 -18.38 -8.97
CA VAL A 469 -8.01 -18.66 -7.53
C VAL A 469 -9.35 -18.60 -6.81
N LEU A 470 -9.50 -19.41 -5.75
CA LEU A 470 -10.63 -19.32 -4.84
C LEU A 470 -10.34 -18.25 -3.79
N ARG A 471 -11.17 -17.21 -3.74
CA ARG A 471 -10.96 -16.05 -2.86
C ARG A 471 -12.15 -15.86 -1.93
N ALA A 472 -11.87 -15.66 -0.64
CA ALA A 472 -12.90 -15.30 0.33
C ALA A 472 -13.58 -13.97 -0.08
N LYS A 473 -14.90 -13.90 0.15
CA LYS A 473 -15.73 -12.75 -0.25
C LYS A 473 -15.28 -11.46 0.44
N TYR A 474 -14.99 -11.54 1.73
CA TYR A 474 -14.60 -10.40 2.57
C TYR A 474 -13.07 -10.39 2.80
N PRO A 475 -12.47 -9.23 3.11
CA PRO A 475 -11.09 -9.20 3.58
C PRO A 475 -10.93 -9.98 4.89
N GLY A 476 -9.92 -10.84 4.94
CA GLY A 476 -9.65 -11.66 6.12
C GLY A 476 -9.15 -10.81 7.28
N ARG A 477 -9.67 -11.02 8.48
CA ARG A 477 -9.31 -10.25 9.67
C ARG A 477 -9.27 -11.14 10.91
N PRO A 478 -8.58 -10.74 12.00
CA PRO A 478 -8.59 -11.46 13.26
C PRO A 478 -10.03 -11.73 13.70
N THR A 479 -10.30 -12.94 14.21
CA THR A 479 -11.58 -13.26 14.85
C THR A 479 -11.70 -12.55 16.21
N ARG A 480 -12.93 -12.47 16.73
CA ARG A 480 -13.22 -11.67 17.93
C ARG A 480 -12.45 -12.15 19.16
N ASP A 481 -12.25 -13.47 19.31
CA ASP A 481 -11.54 -14.08 20.44
C ASP A 481 -10.06 -13.71 20.50
N CYS A 482 -9.44 -13.31 19.38
CA CYS A 482 -8.05 -12.88 19.36
C CYS A 482 -7.87 -11.38 19.06
N LEU A 483 -8.93 -10.61 18.78
CA LEU A 483 -8.86 -9.20 18.36
C LEU A 483 -8.08 -8.27 19.31
N PHE A 484 -8.04 -8.60 20.61
CA PHE A 484 -7.30 -7.84 21.63
C PHE A 484 -6.06 -8.58 22.16
N SER A 485 -5.60 -9.61 21.45
CA SER A 485 -4.37 -10.35 21.76
C SER A 485 -3.26 -10.01 20.77
N ASP A 486 -2.02 -9.91 21.24
CA ASP A 486 -0.86 -9.70 20.37
C ASP A 486 -0.21 -11.06 20.01
N PRO A 487 -0.49 -11.66 18.84
CA PRO A 487 0.01 -12.99 18.52
C PRO A 487 1.53 -13.05 18.35
N VAL A 488 2.21 -11.91 18.15
CA VAL A 488 3.68 -11.88 18.02
C VAL A 488 4.40 -11.74 19.36
N ARG A 489 3.68 -11.44 20.45
CA ARG A 489 4.28 -11.24 21.80
C ARG A 489 3.69 -12.13 22.88
N ASP A 490 2.41 -12.44 22.79
CA ASP A 490 1.68 -13.14 23.84
C ASP A 490 1.79 -14.67 23.74
N GLY A 491 2.42 -15.19 22.69
CA GLY A 491 2.44 -16.64 22.39
C GLY A 491 1.06 -17.22 22.06
N LYS A 492 0.08 -16.35 21.74
CA LYS A 492 -1.29 -16.72 21.38
C LYS A 492 -1.42 -16.94 19.88
N ARG A 493 -2.38 -17.78 19.50
CA ARG A 493 -2.69 -18.05 18.09
C ARG A 493 -3.49 -16.91 17.49
N LEU A 494 -3.19 -16.58 16.23
CA LEU A 494 -4.01 -15.72 15.40
C LEU A 494 -5.02 -16.58 14.64
N HIS A 495 -6.30 -16.28 14.77
CA HIS A 495 -7.38 -16.89 14.01
C HIS A 495 -7.91 -15.84 13.03
N ILE A 496 -8.09 -16.20 11.76
CA ILE A 496 -8.53 -15.29 10.68
C ILE A 496 -9.87 -15.78 10.14
N MET A 497 -10.83 -14.85 9.96
CA MET A 497 -12.15 -15.11 9.36
C MET A 497 -12.45 -14.24 8.15
#